data_AF-A0A961F5M8-F1
#
_entry.id   AF-A0A961F5M8-F1
#
_cell.length_a   1.000
_cell.length_b   1.000
_cell.length_c   1.000
_cell.angle_alpha   90.00
_cell.angle_beta   90.00
_cell.angle_gamma   90.00
#
_symmetry.space_group_name_H-M   'P 1'
#
loop_
_entity.id
_entity.type
_entity.pdbx_description
1 polymer ?
#
loop_
_entity_poly.entity_id
_entity_poly.type
_entity_poly.pdbx_seq_one_letter_code
_entity_poly.pdbx_strand_id
1 'polypeptide(L)'
;RYVSQLLNALKQDEDEWVRWTAAQALGAIADPGAVDDIGRSLENDQHRYVRRTCARALGDIGGNAARQYLQKARGRAGEDEYVLMLIDEALKRIEGSQTNTT
;
A
#
# COMPACT_ATOMS: atom_id res chain seq x y z
N ARG A 1 12.41 9.18 -11.96
CA ARG A 1 12.23 10.63 -11.69
C ARG A 1 10.84 10.97 -11.16
N TYR A 2 9.77 10.27 -11.56
CA TYR A 2 8.38 10.60 -11.18
C TYR A 2 7.93 10.09 -9.80
N VAL A 3 8.61 9.06 -9.27
CA VAL A 3 8.28 8.45 -7.96
C VAL A 3 8.29 9.49 -6.85
N SER A 4 9.26 10.40 -6.83
CA SER A 4 9.36 11.44 -5.80
C SER A 4 8.17 12.41 -5.80
N GLN A 5 7.65 12.82 -6.96
CA GLN A 5 6.44 13.66 -7.02
C GLN A 5 5.20 12.89 -6.56
N LEU A 6 5.07 11.63 -6.96
CA LEU A 6 3.95 10.79 -6.54
C LEU A 6 3.98 10.54 -5.02
N LEU A 7 5.15 10.33 -4.44
CA LEU A 7 5.31 10.22 -2.99
C LEU A 7 4.91 11.51 -2.28
N ASN A 8 5.29 12.68 -2.81
CA ASN A 8 4.86 13.96 -2.25
C ASN A 8 3.35 14.14 -2.33
N ALA A 9 2.75 13.84 -3.49
CA ALA A 9 1.30 13.88 -3.67
C ALA A 9 0.59 12.95 -2.66
N LEU A 10 1.02 11.68 -2.56
CA LEU A 10 0.46 10.72 -1.61
C LEU A 10 0.53 11.19 -0.15
N LYS A 11 1.55 11.96 0.22
CA LYS A 11 1.78 12.34 1.62
C LYS A 11 1.16 13.67 2.02
N GLN A 12 1.00 14.60 1.09
CA GLN A 12 0.80 16.01 1.42
C GLN A 12 -0.34 16.67 0.65
N ASP A 13 -0.87 16.03 -0.40
CA ASP A 13 -1.98 16.64 -1.15
C ASP A 13 -3.24 16.67 -0.30
N GLU A 14 -3.97 17.78 -0.35
CA GLU A 14 -5.21 17.96 0.41
C GLU A 14 -6.34 17.11 -0.17
N ASP A 15 -6.35 16.92 -1.49
CA ASP A 15 -7.38 16.16 -2.21
C ASP A 15 -7.12 14.65 -2.11
N GLU A 16 -8.06 13.93 -1.49
CA GLU A 16 -7.98 12.48 -1.34
C GLU A 16 -7.95 11.72 -2.67
N TRP A 17 -8.51 12.27 -3.75
CA TRP A 17 -8.48 11.68 -5.08
C TRP A 17 -7.08 11.77 -5.67
N VAL A 18 -6.38 12.89 -5.46
CA VAL A 18 -4.98 13.03 -5.87
C VAL A 18 -4.11 12.03 -5.11
N ARG A 19 -4.27 11.91 -3.78
CA ARG A 19 -3.55 10.91 -2.98
C ARG A 19 -3.86 9.49 -3.41
N TRP A 20 -5.13 9.19 -3.70
CA TRP A 20 -5.57 7.88 -4.19
C TRP A 20 -4.97 7.52 -5.55
N THR A 21 -4.94 8.47 -6.49
CA THR A 21 -4.30 8.29 -7.81
C THR A 21 -2.80 8.12 -7.66
N ALA A 22 -2.16 8.88 -6.77
CA ALA A 22 -0.74 8.73 -6.47
C ALA A 22 -0.40 7.33 -5.94
N ALA A 23 -1.19 6.82 -4.98
CA ALA A 23 -1.01 5.46 -4.45
C ALA A 23 -1.17 4.38 -5.54
N GLN A 24 -2.15 4.52 -6.44
CA GLN A 24 -2.30 3.59 -7.57
C GLN A 24 -1.09 3.62 -8.49
N ALA A 25 -0.63 4.81 -8.87
CA ALA A 25 0.51 4.96 -9.76
C ALA A 25 1.78 4.36 -9.13
N LEU A 26 2.01 4.60 -7.83
CA LEU A 26 3.12 4.01 -7.08
C LEU A 26 3.07 2.48 -7.04
N GLY A 27 1.89 1.89 -6.82
CA GLY A 27 1.70 0.44 -6.89
C GLY A 27 1.99 -0.13 -8.28
N ALA A 28 1.54 0.53 -9.34
CA ALA A 28 1.79 0.13 -10.72
C ALA A 28 3.27 0.25 -11.13
N ILE A 29 3.99 1.24 -10.58
CA ILE A 29 5.44 1.38 -10.76
C ILE A 29 6.20 0.25 -10.03
N ALA A 30 5.65 -0.24 -8.93
CA ALA A 30 6.20 -1.32 -8.12
C ALA A 30 7.63 -1.05 -7.60
N ASP A 31 7.98 0.21 -7.31
CA ASP A 31 9.30 0.60 -6.80
C ASP A 31 9.43 0.23 -5.31
N PRO A 32 10.36 -0.67 -4.93
CA PRO A 32 10.59 -1.02 -3.52
C PRO A 32 10.97 0.16 -2.64
N GLY A 33 11.54 1.24 -3.21
CA GLY A 33 11.87 2.47 -2.49
C GLY A 33 10.64 3.26 -2.01
N ALA A 34 9.45 2.97 -2.53
CA ALA A 34 8.20 3.63 -2.13
C ALA A 34 7.50 2.95 -0.95
N VAL A 35 7.93 1.74 -0.54
CA VAL A 35 7.22 0.90 0.44
C VAL A 35 7.00 1.61 1.77
N ASP A 36 8.00 2.32 2.28
CA ASP A 36 7.88 3.00 3.59
C ASP A 36 6.83 4.10 3.59
N ASP A 37 6.81 4.92 2.54
CA ASP A 37 5.86 6.02 2.43
C ASP A 37 4.43 5.49 2.19
N ILE A 38 4.27 4.47 1.33
CA ILE A 38 2.96 3.82 1.12
C ILE A 38 2.46 3.14 2.39
N GLY A 39 3.35 2.48 3.14
CA GLY A 39 3.04 1.85 4.42
C GLY A 39 2.55 2.84 5.47
N ARG A 40 3.16 4.03 5.54
CA ARG A 40 2.69 5.11 6.42
C ARG A 40 1.32 5.63 6.02
N SER A 41 1.04 5.78 4.72
CA SER A 41 -0.29 6.20 4.24
C SER A 41 -1.35 5.12 4.48
N LEU A 42 -1.02 3.84 4.36
CA LEU A 42 -1.92 2.74 4.76
C LEU A 42 -2.32 2.87 6.23
N GLU A 43 -1.38 3.23 7.12
CA GLU A 43 -1.64 3.33 8.56
C GLU A 43 -2.37 4.62 8.96
N ASN A 44 -2.07 5.74 8.31
CA ASN A 44 -2.40 7.06 8.83
C ASN A 44 -3.27 7.93 7.92
N ASP A 45 -3.51 7.54 6.64
CA ASP A 45 -4.35 8.37 5.78
C ASP A 45 -5.79 8.38 6.31
N GLN A 46 -6.37 9.57 6.36
CA GLN A 46 -7.72 9.80 6.87
C GLN A 46 -8.78 9.16 5.95
N HIS A 47 -8.51 9.12 4.64
CA HIS A 47 -9.46 8.67 3.66
C HIS A 47 -9.34 7.17 3.38
N ARG A 48 -10.44 6.44 3.60
CA ARG A 48 -10.48 4.97 3.48
C ARG A 48 -10.04 4.45 2.13
N TYR A 49 -10.40 5.13 1.04
CA TYR A 49 -10.02 4.67 -0.31
C TYR A 49 -8.52 4.80 -0.56
N VAL A 50 -7.85 5.79 0.05
CA VAL A 50 -6.39 5.92 -0.04
C VAL A 50 -5.73 4.75 0.70
N ARG A 51 -6.18 4.44 1.93
CA ARG A 51 -5.68 3.28 2.69
C ARG A 51 -5.86 1.96 1.94
N ARG A 52 -7.05 1.72 1.38
CA ARG A 52 -7.36 0.52 0.56
C ARG A 52 -6.41 0.38 -0.61
N THR A 53 -6.19 1.48 -1.34
CA THR A 53 -5.24 1.49 -2.46
C THR A 53 -3.81 1.27 -2.01
N CYS A 54 -3.40 1.83 -0.87
CA CYS A 54 -2.06 1.59 -0.31
C CYS A 54 -1.85 0.11 0.04
N ALA A 55 -2.86 -0.57 0.61
CA ALA A 55 -2.78 -2.01 0.87
C ALA A 55 -2.56 -2.81 -0.43
N ARG A 56 -3.31 -2.48 -1.48
CA ARG A 56 -3.14 -3.10 -2.80
C ARG A 56 -1.75 -2.80 -3.38
N ALA A 57 -1.31 -1.55 -3.35
CA ALA A 57 -0.01 -1.13 -3.88
C ALA A 57 1.15 -1.85 -3.18
N LEU A 58 1.08 -2.05 -1.87
CA LEU A 58 2.07 -2.85 -1.13
C LEU A 58 2.04 -4.33 -1.55
N GLY A 59 0.86 -4.89 -1.83
CA GLY A 59 0.75 -6.24 -2.39
C GLY A 59 1.38 -6.37 -3.78
N ASP A 60 1.20 -5.35 -4.62
CA ASP A 60 1.73 -5.30 -5.98
C ASP A 60 3.26 -5.08 -5.98
N ILE A 61 3.82 -4.27 -5.07
CA ILE A 61 5.27 -4.11 -4.88
C ILE A 61 5.89 -5.38 -4.29
N GLY A 62 5.24 -5.93 -3.26
CA GLY A 62 5.69 -7.12 -2.54
C GLY A 62 6.99 -6.96 -1.75
N GLY A 63 7.60 -8.10 -1.42
CA GLY A 63 8.80 -8.17 -0.60
C GLY A 63 8.54 -8.10 0.92
N ASN A 64 9.63 -8.30 1.69
CA ASN A 64 9.54 -8.45 3.14
C ASN A 64 9.06 -7.17 3.84
N ALA A 65 9.49 -6.00 3.38
CA ALA A 65 9.08 -4.73 3.96
C ALA A 65 7.58 -4.47 3.77
N ALA A 66 7.06 -4.69 2.55
CA ALA A 66 5.62 -4.53 2.28
C ALA A 66 4.77 -5.49 3.13
N ARG A 67 5.20 -6.75 3.25
CA ARG A 67 4.56 -7.73 4.14
C ARG A 67 4.51 -7.28 5.60
N GLN A 68 5.58 -6.69 6.12
CA GLN A 68 5.60 -6.19 7.50
C GLN A 68 4.59 -5.05 7.72
N TYR A 69 4.50 -4.10 6.79
CA TYR A 69 3.49 -3.03 6.87
C TYR A 69 2.06 -3.59 6.81
N LEU A 70 1.80 -4.53 5.88
CA LEU A 70 0.49 -5.16 5.76
C LEU A 70 0.08 -5.91 7.04
N GLN A 71 0.99 -6.69 7.64
CA GLN A 71 0.73 -7.40 8.90
C GLN A 71 0.47 -6.43 10.07
N LYS A 72 1.25 -5.35 10.16
CA LYS A 72 1.07 -4.33 11.19
C LYS A 72 -0.26 -3.59 11.03
N ALA A 73 -0.62 -3.22 9.80
CA ALA A 73 -1.89 -2.58 9.49
C ALA A 73 -3.08 -3.51 9.80
N ARG A 74 -2.97 -4.80 9.49
CA ARG A 74 -4.00 -5.81 9.79
C ARG A 74 -4.41 -5.82 11.26
N GLY A 75 -3.43 -5.73 12.17
CA GLY A 75 -3.67 -5.70 13.62
C GLY A 75 -4.27 -4.38 14.14
N ARG A 76 -4.34 -3.35 13.31
CA ARG A 76 -4.78 -1.99 13.68
C ARG A 76 -5.98 -1.48 12.85
N ALA A 77 -6.41 -2.21 11.83
CA ALA A 77 -7.29 -1.69 10.78
C ALA A 77 -8.73 -1.30 11.22
N GLY A 78 -9.13 -1.53 12.48
CA GLY A 78 -10.46 -1.16 12.97
C GLY A 78 -11.60 -1.78 12.14
N GLU A 79 -12.71 -1.05 11.97
CA GLU A 79 -13.96 -1.50 11.32
C GLU A 79 -13.95 -1.47 9.77
N ASP A 80 -12.83 -1.12 9.11
CA ASP A 80 -12.80 -1.12 7.63
C ASP A 80 -12.53 -2.53 7.07
N GLU A 81 -13.58 -3.35 7.04
CA GLU A 81 -13.56 -4.73 6.55
C GLU A 81 -12.94 -4.87 5.14
N TYR A 82 -13.12 -3.86 4.28
CA TYR A 82 -12.54 -3.87 2.94
C TYR A 82 -11.03 -3.65 2.93
N VAL A 83 -10.50 -2.83 3.85
CA VAL A 83 -9.04 -2.70 4.00
C VAL A 83 -8.46 -4.02 4.47
N LEU A 84 -9.09 -4.70 5.43
CA LEU A 84 -8.68 -6.03 5.89
C LEU A 84 -8.69 -7.06 4.76
N MET A 85 -9.77 -7.11 3.97
CA MET A 85 -9.86 -7.98 2.79
C MET A 85 -8.69 -7.75 1.83
N LEU A 86 -8.36 -6.49 1.52
CA LEU A 86 -7.27 -6.15 0.60
C LEU A 86 -5.90 -6.45 1.20
N ILE A 87 -5.73 -6.28 2.52
CA ILE A 87 -4.50 -6.67 3.22
C ILE A 87 -4.30 -8.19 3.11
N ASP A 88 -5.35 -8.97 3.37
CA ASP A 88 -5.28 -10.44 3.31
C ASP A 88 -5.01 -10.93 1.88
N GLU A 89 -5.62 -10.30 0.89
CA GLU A 89 -5.32 -10.56 -0.52
C GLU A 89 -3.87 -10.22 -0.88
N ALA A 90 -3.40 -9.04 -0.47
CA ALA A 90 -2.03 -8.59 -0.71
C ALA A 90 -1.01 -9.54 -0.08
N LEU A 91 -1.24 -9.97 1.16
CA LEU A 91 -0.38 -10.95 1.85
C LEU A 91 -0.34 -12.28 1.10
N LYS A 92 -1.50 -12.80 0.68
CA LYS A 92 -1.58 -14.05 -0.10
C LYS A 92 -0.81 -13.95 -1.42
N ARG A 93 -0.86 -12.81 -2.12
CA ARG A 93 -0.09 -12.58 -3.35
C ARG A 93 1.42 -12.58 -3.09
N ILE A 94 1.86 -11.93 -2.02
CA ILE A 94 3.27 -11.90 -1.63
C ILE A 94 3.77 -13.31 -1.31
N GLU A 95 2.98 -14.09 -0.56
CA GLU A 95 3.32 -15.48 -0.20
C GLU A 95 3.37 -16.40 -1.43
N GLY A 96 2.35 -16.35 -2.30
CA GLY A 96 2.29 -17.16 -3.51
C GLY A 96 3.41 -16.85 -4.52
N SER A 97 3.94 -15.63 -4.50
CA SER A 97 5.09 -15.24 -5.33
C SER A 97 6.41 -15.82 -4.81
N GLN A 98 6.52 -16.13 -3.51
CA GLN A 98 7.71 -16.75 -2.92
C GLN A 98 7.74 -18.27 -3.08
N THR A 99 6.57 -18.93 -3.15
CA THR A 99 6.46 -20.39 -3.27
C THR A 99 6.75 -20.93 -4.68
N ASN A 100 6.70 -20.09 -5.73
CA ASN A 100 6.95 -20.49 -7.12
C ASN A 100 8.44 -20.53 -7.52
N THR A 101 9.36 -20.37 -6.57
CA THR A 101 10.82 -20.34 -6.80
C THR A 101 11.58 -21.57 -6.26
N THR A 102 10.88 -22.67 -5.97
CA THR A 102 11.48 -23.93 -5.48
C THR A 102 11.10 -25.08 -6.38
#